data_AF-A0A2G9YZQ9-F1
#
_entry.id   AF-A0A2G9YZQ9-F1
#
_cell.length_a   1.000
_cell.length_b   1.000
_cell.length_c   1.000
_cell.angle_alpha   90.00
_cell.angle_beta   90.00
_cell.angle_gamma   90.00
#
_symmetry.space_group_name_H-M   'P 1'
#
loop_
_entity.id
_entity.type
_entity.pdbx_description
1 polymer ?
#
loop_
_entity_poly.entity_id
_entity_poly.type
_entity_poly.pdbx_seq_one_letter_code
_entity_poly.pdbx_strand_id
1 'polypeptide(L)'
;GKYSINYKNWHFDDTGKSYHGDEHESKIEDLEQVKEILEALDFKMCVEVDKLRKIWIYKDYEVAVDSVRGLGDFVEIEYKGEDKNADPKKVTEEMIGFLKEVGVGKIMRNYVGYPFQLLFPKEVKYEEQ
;
A
#
# COMPACT_ATOMS: atom_id res chain seq x y z
N GLY A 1 10.58 -18.59 6.21
CA GLY A 1 10.59 -17.14 5.99
C GLY A 1 9.92 -16.43 7.16
N LYS A 2 9.71 -15.12 7.08
CA LYS A 2 8.76 -14.42 7.96
C LYS A 2 7.43 -14.34 7.20
N TYR A 3 6.34 -14.66 7.86
CA TYR A 3 5.01 -14.68 7.24
C TYR A 3 4.03 -13.84 8.08
N SER A 4 3.05 -13.24 7.42
CA SER A 4 1.95 -12.54 8.06
C SER A 4 0.65 -12.81 7.30
N ILE A 5 -0.46 -12.61 8.01
CA ILE A 5 -1.78 -12.42 7.42
C ILE A 5 -2.19 -10.96 7.64
N ASN A 6 -2.79 -10.37 6.62
CA ASN A 6 -3.14 -8.96 6.58
C ASN A 6 -4.55 -8.78 6.04
N TYR A 7 -5.33 -7.93 6.70
CA TYR A 7 -6.62 -7.45 6.23
C TYR A 7 -6.60 -5.92 6.20
N LYS A 8 -6.96 -5.32 5.05
CA LYS A 8 -7.06 -3.87 4.88
C LYS A 8 -8.50 -3.46 4.62
N ASN A 9 -9.00 -2.53 5.42
CA ASN A 9 -10.27 -1.86 5.20
C ASN A 9 -10.02 -0.45 4.65
N TRP A 10 -10.28 -0.23 3.38
CA TRP A 10 -10.04 1.06 2.72
C TRP A 10 -11.23 2.00 2.90
N HIS A 11 -10.94 3.27 3.23
CA HIS A 11 -11.93 4.33 3.32
C HIS A 11 -11.85 5.23 2.09
N PHE A 12 -13.01 5.51 1.49
CA PHE A 12 -13.12 6.22 0.23
C PHE A 12 -13.82 7.57 0.40
N ASP A 13 -13.40 8.55 -0.39
CA ASP A 13 -14.10 9.83 -0.49
C ASP A 13 -15.33 9.73 -1.41
N ASP A 14 -16.09 10.83 -1.52
CA ASP A 14 -17.29 10.93 -2.37
C ASP A 14 -16.98 10.73 -3.88
N THR A 15 -15.71 10.78 -4.27
CA THR A 15 -15.27 10.52 -5.65
C THR A 15 -14.84 9.07 -5.88
N GLY A 16 -14.86 8.24 -4.84
CA GLY A 16 -14.44 6.84 -4.86
C GLY A 16 -12.93 6.63 -4.73
N LYS A 17 -12.16 7.64 -4.31
CA LYS A 17 -10.71 7.53 -4.09
C LYS A 17 -10.41 7.16 -2.65
N SER A 18 -9.50 6.21 -2.44
CA SER A 18 -9.04 5.85 -1.10
C SER A 18 -8.22 6.98 -0.48
N TYR A 19 -8.52 7.40 0.74
CA TYR A 19 -7.74 8.43 1.45
C TYR A 19 -6.98 7.91 2.67
N HIS A 20 -7.42 6.80 3.27
CA HIS A 20 -6.65 6.01 4.24
C HIS A 20 -7.22 4.58 4.32
N GLY A 21 -6.56 3.69 5.06
CA GLY A 21 -7.08 2.35 5.31
C GLY A 21 -6.68 1.84 6.69
N ASP A 22 -7.62 1.16 7.35
CA ASP A 22 -7.34 0.44 8.59
C ASP A 22 -6.63 -0.86 8.25
N GLU A 23 -5.49 -1.09 8.88
CA GLU A 23 -4.67 -2.28 8.67
C GLU A 23 -4.69 -3.18 9.91
N HIS A 24 -5.06 -4.43 9.70
CA HIS A 24 -4.99 -5.48 10.71
C HIS A 24 -4.01 -6.54 10.23
N GLU A 25 -2.78 -6.46 10.73
CA GLU A 25 -1.72 -7.42 10.41
C GLU A 25 -1.36 -8.25 11.64
N SER A 26 -1.17 -9.56 11.43
CA SER A 26 -0.59 -10.45 12.44
C SER A 26 0.48 -11.34 11.82
N LYS A 27 1.56 -11.57 12.58
CA LYS A 27 2.57 -12.57 12.23
C LYS A 27 1.95 -13.96 12.36
N ILE A 28 2.31 -14.85 11.44
CA ILE A 28 1.89 -16.25 11.48
C ILE A 28 3.13 -17.15 11.52
N GLU A 29 3.02 -18.24 12.26
CA GLU A 29 4.11 -19.22 12.41
C GLU A 29 4.10 -20.23 11.26
N ASP A 30 2.92 -20.60 10.78
CA ASP A 30 2.71 -21.61 9.74
C ASP A 30 1.89 -21.05 8.58
N LEU A 31 2.55 -20.88 7.43
CA LEU A 31 1.92 -20.37 6.21
C LEU A 31 0.95 -21.38 5.59
N GLU A 32 1.28 -22.67 5.63
CA GLU A 32 0.46 -23.69 4.96
C GLU A 32 -0.84 -23.90 5.73
N GLN A 33 -0.81 -23.93 7.06
CA GLN A 33 -2.02 -23.99 7.88
C GLN A 33 -2.96 -22.80 7.62
N VAL A 34 -2.43 -21.59 7.44
CA VAL A 34 -3.26 -20.42 7.13
C VAL A 34 -3.88 -20.52 5.73
N LYS A 35 -3.16 -21.06 4.74
CA LYS A 35 -3.73 -21.33 3.42
C LYS A 35 -4.87 -22.34 3.49
N GLU A 36 -4.68 -23.45 4.21
CA GLU A 36 -5.71 -24.47 4.38
C GLU A 36 -6.97 -23.91 5.07
N ILE A 37 -6.80 -23.05 6.09
CA ILE A 37 -7.91 -22.35 6.75
C ILE A 37 -8.67 -21.46 5.76
N LEU A 38 -7.96 -20.65 4.96
CA LEU A 38 -8.59 -19.76 3.98
C LEU A 38 -9.34 -20.58 2.90
N GLU A 39 -8.76 -21.67 2.43
CA GLU A 39 -9.41 -22.58 1.48
C GLU A 39 -10.67 -23.24 2.07
N ALA A 40 -10.63 -23.68 3.33
CA ALA A 40 -11.78 -24.24 4.03
C ALA A 40 -12.90 -23.21 4.29
N LEU A 41 -12.55 -21.92 4.32
CA LEU A 41 -13.47 -20.78 4.38
C LEU A 41 -13.91 -20.30 2.98
N ASP A 42 -13.65 -21.08 1.93
CA ASP A 42 -13.97 -20.80 0.53
C ASP A 42 -13.28 -19.57 -0.09
N PHE A 43 -12.21 -19.06 0.51
CA PHE A 43 -11.37 -18.07 -0.16
C PHE A 43 -10.63 -18.72 -1.34
N LYS A 44 -10.47 -17.94 -2.41
CA LYS A 44 -9.70 -18.33 -3.60
C LYS A 44 -8.55 -17.35 -3.80
N MET A 45 -7.40 -17.87 -4.21
CA MET A 45 -6.27 -17.05 -4.61
C MET A 45 -6.64 -16.28 -5.89
N CYS A 46 -6.71 -14.96 -5.80
CA CYS A 46 -7.04 -14.10 -6.94
C CYS A 46 -5.79 -13.68 -7.73
N VAL A 47 -4.72 -13.29 -7.03
CA VAL A 47 -3.50 -12.75 -7.62
C VAL A 47 -2.32 -12.90 -6.68
N GLU A 48 -1.12 -13.04 -7.25
CA GLU A 48 0.17 -13.01 -6.54
C GLU A 48 0.88 -11.68 -6.80
N VAL A 49 1.36 -11.04 -5.74
CA VAL A 49 2.23 -9.85 -5.84
C VAL A 49 3.65 -10.25 -5.43
N ASP A 50 4.51 -10.43 -6.42
CA ASP A 50 5.94 -10.69 -6.23
C ASP A 50 6.72 -9.36 -6.31
N LYS A 51 7.43 -8.99 -5.23
CA LYS A 51 8.13 -7.70 -5.15
C LYS A 51 9.38 -7.73 -4.28
N LEU A 52 10.32 -6.85 -4.61
CA LEU A 52 11.45 -6.48 -3.76
C LEU A 52 11.17 -5.12 -3.12
N ARG A 53 11.14 -5.06 -1.77
CA ARG A 53 10.88 -3.84 -1.00
C ARG A 53 12.11 -3.44 -0.19
N LYS A 54 12.45 -2.15 -0.22
CA LYS A 54 13.37 -1.50 0.73
C LYS A 54 12.61 -0.45 1.53
N ILE A 55 12.80 -0.45 2.85
CA ILE A 55 12.04 0.41 3.77
C ILE A 55 13.01 1.32 4.54
N TRP A 56 12.63 2.58 4.71
CA TRP A 56 13.29 3.55 5.55
C TRP A 56 12.28 4.23 6.47
N ILE A 57 12.70 4.52 7.69
CA ILE A 57 11.94 5.37 8.62
C ILE A 57 12.64 6.72 8.67
N TYR A 58 11.90 7.78 8.37
CA TYR A 58 12.39 9.15 8.44
C TYR A 58 11.35 10.04 9.11
N LYS A 59 11.66 10.52 10.32
CA LYS A 59 10.70 11.23 11.19
C LYS A 59 9.44 10.39 11.36
N ASP A 60 8.28 10.96 11.04
CA ASP A 60 6.97 10.32 11.13
C ASP A 60 6.57 9.60 9.83
N TYR A 61 7.50 9.39 8.89
CA TYR A 61 7.23 8.72 7.63
C TYR A 61 7.94 7.38 7.53
N GLU A 62 7.21 6.38 7.07
CA GLU A 62 7.78 5.17 6.47
C GLU A 62 7.79 5.36 4.95
N VAL A 63 8.96 5.20 4.34
CA VAL A 63 9.13 5.25 2.88
C VAL A 63 9.55 3.88 2.39
N ALA A 64 8.78 3.32 1.47
CA ALA A 64 9.08 2.05 0.82
C ALA A 64 9.35 2.25 -0.66
N VAL A 65 10.47 1.70 -1.15
CA VAL A 65 10.77 1.62 -2.59
C VAL A 65 10.60 0.17 -3.01
N ASP A 66 9.67 -0.04 -3.94
CA ASP A 66 9.19 -1.36 -4.37
C ASP A 66 9.50 -1.57 -5.84
N SER A 67 10.17 -2.69 -6.17
CA SER A 67 10.21 -3.22 -7.53
C SER A 67 9.23 -4.38 -7.62
N VAL A 68 8.08 -4.16 -8.28
CA VAL A 68 6.98 -5.12 -8.36
C VAL A 68 6.99 -5.81 -9.72
N ARG A 69 7.08 -7.15 -9.70
CA ARG A 69 7.09 -7.95 -10.91
C ARG A 69 5.79 -7.74 -11.70
N GLY A 70 5.93 -7.29 -12.94
CA GLY A 70 4.80 -7.02 -13.84
C GLY A 70 4.21 -5.60 -13.76
N LEU A 71 4.59 -4.78 -12.76
CA LEU A 71 4.13 -3.39 -12.64
C LEU A 71 5.25 -2.35 -12.72
N GLY A 72 6.49 -2.70 -12.36
CA GLY A 72 7.64 -1.78 -12.36
C GLY A 72 7.98 -1.26 -10.98
N ASP A 73 8.61 -0.09 -10.91
CA ASP A 73 9.11 0.51 -9.68
C ASP A 73 8.16 1.56 -9.10
N PHE A 74 7.98 1.53 -7.77
CA PHE A 74 7.10 2.41 -7.03
C PHE A 74 7.79 2.98 -5.79
N VAL A 75 7.32 4.14 -5.35
CA VAL A 75 7.55 4.67 -4.01
C VAL A 75 6.23 4.75 -3.27
N GLU A 76 6.17 4.16 -2.08
CA GLU A 76 5.10 4.37 -1.10
C GLU A 76 5.65 5.24 0.03
N ILE A 77 4.82 6.17 0.50
CA ILE A 77 5.09 6.94 1.70
C ILE A 77 3.85 6.88 2.59
N GLU A 78 4.07 6.47 3.84
CA GLU A 78 3.03 6.32 4.84
C GLU A 78 3.37 7.15 6.07
N TYR A 79 2.38 7.86 6.60
CA TYR A 79 2.51 8.52 7.89
C TYR A 79 2.34 7.50 9.02
N LYS A 80 3.36 7.43 9.89
CA LYS A 80 3.43 6.60 11.11
C LYS A 80 3.49 7.45 12.38
N GLY A 81 3.19 8.74 12.31
CA GLY A 81 3.20 9.63 13.46
C GLY A 81 2.07 9.32 14.45
N GLU A 82 2.24 9.76 15.69
CA GLU A 82 1.32 9.43 16.80
C GLU A 82 0.07 10.32 16.87
N ASP A 83 0.01 11.41 16.09
CA ASP A 83 -1.11 12.34 16.09
C ASP A 83 -2.35 11.75 15.41
N LYS A 84 -3.27 11.26 16.24
CA LYS A 84 -4.56 10.68 15.82
C LYS A 84 -5.55 11.71 15.28
N ASN A 85 -5.30 13.01 15.49
CA ASN A 85 -6.15 14.09 15.01
C ASN A 85 -5.56 14.80 13.79
N ALA A 86 -4.43 14.29 13.26
CA ALA A 86 -3.82 14.85 12.07
C ALA A 86 -4.81 14.80 10.89
N ASP A 87 -4.97 15.93 10.20
CA ASP A 87 -5.81 16.01 9.01
C ASP A 87 -5.17 15.17 7.88
N PRO A 88 -5.83 14.10 7.39
CA PRO A 88 -5.28 13.24 6.35
C PRO A 88 -4.91 13.99 5.07
N LYS A 89 -5.63 15.08 4.73
CA LYS A 89 -5.32 15.89 3.55
C LYS A 89 -4.00 16.63 3.72
N LYS A 90 -3.84 17.30 4.86
CA LYS A 90 -2.61 18.02 5.19
C LYS A 90 -1.40 17.08 5.25
N VAL A 91 -1.54 15.93 5.90
CA VAL A 91 -0.47 14.91 5.96
C VAL A 91 -0.10 14.42 4.56
N THR A 92 -1.10 14.21 3.70
CA THR A 92 -0.87 13.84 2.29
C THR A 92 -0.09 14.92 1.52
N GLU A 93 -0.45 16.19 1.69
CA GLU A 93 0.26 17.32 1.06
C GLU A 93 1.71 17.41 1.52
N GLU A 94 1.96 17.22 2.82
CA GLU A 94 3.31 17.22 3.40
C GLU A 94 4.16 16.06 2.86
N MET A 95 3.60 14.85 2.76
CA MET A 95 4.28 13.70 2.16
C MET A 95 4.64 13.94 0.68
N ILE A 96 3.73 14.53 -0.11
CA ILE A 96 4.00 14.90 -1.51
C ILE A 96 5.12 15.95 -1.57
N GLY A 97 5.08 16.96 -0.69
CA GLY A 97 6.13 17.97 -0.57
C GLY A 97 7.51 17.36 -0.28
N PHE A 98 7.57 16.42 0.67
CA PHE A 98 8.79 15.70 1.01
C PHE A 98 9.33 14.89 -0.18
N LEU A 99 8.47 14.17 -0.92
CA LEU A 99 8.90 13.43 -2.11
C LEU A 99 9.49 14.37 -3.19
N LYS A 100 8.89 15.55 -3.38
CA LYS A 100 9.41 16.57 -4.29
C LYS A 100 10.77 17.11 -3.84
N GLU A 101 10.96 17.34 -2.54
CA GLU A 101 12.23 17.79 -1.95
C GLU A 101 13.36 16.78 -2.14
N VAL A 102 13.08 15.48 -1.95
CA VAL A 102 14.03 14.39 -2.18
C VAL A 102 14.40 14.25 -3.66
N GLY A 103 13.59 14.79 -4.57
CA GLY A 103 13.88 14.82 -6.00
C GLY A 103 13.50 13.53 -6.73
N VAL A 104 12.40 12.88 -6.34
CA VAL A 104 11.91 11.64 -7.00
C VAL A 104 11.42 11.85 -8.44
N GLY A 105 11.43 13.10 -8.93
CA GLY A 105 11.02 13.46 -10.28
C GLY A 105 9.50 13.61 -10.40
N LYS A 106 8.94 13.15 -11.53
CA LYS A 106 7.51 13.23 -11.80
C LYS A 106 6.73 12.28 -10.90
N ILE A 107 5.84 12.79 -10.08
CA ILE A 107 5.01 11.98 -9.18
C ILE A 107 3.67 11.68 -9.87
N MET A 108 3.43 10.40 -10.14
CA MET A 108 2.15 9.89 -10.62
C MET A 108 1.53 9.03 -9.54
N ARG A 109 0.36 9.43 -9.04
CA ARG A 109 -0.37 8.72 -7.99
C ARG A 109 -1.55 7.96 -8.57
N ASN A 110 -1.75 6.73 -8.09
CA ASN A 110 -3.02 6.01 -8.23
C ASN A 110 -3.59 5.72 -6.83
N TYR A 111 -4.87 5.35 -6.75
CA TYR A 111 -5.60 5.17 -5.50
C TYR A 111 -5.98 3.71 -5.25
N VAL A 112 -5.18 2.76 -5.77
CA VAL A 112 -5.44 1.31 -5.69
C VAL A 112 -4.17 0.53 -5.35
N GLY A 113 -4.31 -0.59 -4.65
CA GLY A 113 -3.16 -1.45 -4.33
C GLY A 113 -2.63 -2.23 -5.53
N TYR A 114 -1.41 -2.76 -5.42
CA TYR A 114 -0.81 -3.64 -6.45
C TYR A 114 -1.70 -4.82 -6.89
N PRO A 115 -2.45 -5.51 -5.99
CA PRO A 115 -3.38 -6.56 -6.42
C PRO A 115 -4.38 -6.09 -7.47
N PHE A 116 -4.95 -4.89 -7.28
CA PHE A 116 -5.91 -4.31 -8.22
C PHE A 116 -5.23 -3.96 -9.54
N GLN A 117 -4.03 -3.38 -9.50
CA GLN A 117 -3.29 -3.03 -10.72
C GLN A 117 -2.98 -4.25 -11.58
N LEU A 118 -2.65 -5.39 -10.95
CA LEU A 118 -2.40 -6.65 -11.66
C LEU A 118 -3.68 -7.29 -12.22
N LEU A 119 -4.79 -7.25 -11.47
CA LEU A 119 -6.07 -7.83 -11.90
C LEU A 119 -6.78 -7.00 -12.97
N PHE A 120 -6.74 -5.66 -12.83
CA PHE A 120 -7.51 -4.72 -13.64
C PHE A 120 -6.63 -3.61 -14.21
N PRO A 121 -5.56 -3.92 -14.97
CA PRO A 121 -4.58 -2.93 -15.42
C PRO A 121 -5.17 -1.80 -16.27
N LYS A 122 -6.28 -2.07 -16.99
CA LYS A 122 -6.98 -1.08 -17.83
C LYS A 122 -7.86 -0.11 -17.02
N GLU A 123 -8.13 -0.41 -15.76
CA GLU A 123 -8.99 0.38 -14.88
C GLU A 123 -8.18 1.33 -13.98
N VAL A 124 -6.86 1.15 -13.91
CA VAL A 124 -5.96 1.98 -13.11
C VAL A 124 -5.90 3.39 -13.70
N LYS A 125 -6.15 4.38 -12.86
CA LYS A 125 -6.04 5.81 -13.19
C LYS A 125 -4.86 6.42 -12.44
N TYR A 126 -4.09 7.24 -13.13
CA TYR A 126 -2.97 7.97 -12.57
C TYR A 126 -3.22 9.47 -12.63
N GLU A 127 -2.81 10.17 -11.58
CA GLU A 127 -2.91 11.61 -11.43
C GLU A 127 -1.54 12.19 -11.10
N GLU A 128 -1.16 13.24 -11.81
CA GLU A 128 0.08 13.98 -11.52
C GLU A 128 -0.08 14.78 -10.23
N GLN A 129 0.93 14.75 -9.34
CA GLN A 129 0.90 15.40 -8.03
C GLN A 129 1.83 16.61 -7.93
#